data_AF-A0A1A8HSD1-F1
#
_entry.id   AF-A0A1A8HSD1-F1
#
_cell.length_a   1.000
_cell.length_b   1.000
_cell.length_c   1.000
_cell.angle_alpha   90.00
_cell.angle_beta   90.00
_cell.angle_gamma   90.00
#
_symmetry.space_group_name_H-M   'P 1'
#
loop_
_entity.id
_entity.type
_entity.pdbx_description
1 polymer ?
#
loop_
_entity_poly.entity_id
_entity_poly.type
_entity_poly.pdbx_seq_one_letter_code
_entity_poly.pdbx_strand_id
1 'polypeptide(L)'
;KLSQLHPLFIPIGYYILVYLQGHFLHCINTRQPELLCHSLFLAGDEVNLGLQCEPVTATVLHTEDRSSGQLLDLAGGTIHSAELSPVFLLQILRSDARPRCPSSKSDPQRLAALHCLLVYMGDDPNLELKIIEWLCDNMNPFESFDQVQEFILASLYRIVYEKCLSLDKVLPYSSIFEKKEVPVCLLEIPGVLCTTELHIETDFKGKARGAQRFWSELQWNAEKTKYLDAVPNPRYRTTHIQAEREKARSERRLSSQLNHIEENTKKVLSMVDTWCLDKKLVPLFQEEDHQQRALIGLTVDKLREHLNRHLPRLGKKKTDLLVVKYVAKLLELIRHMLESVWLKSKLGPHVLCLMQQGSPAEWSVLHFMLRILESTRGLSLPLPPGYHTLLSVFAIRCLPHHTFLQYIDHGFLQLTETFVSRLMTDLDNSDANESLKFSILKRLPRHMEQRICHMWDHPVSSASISRDYVKTLLEKHNKSKGFHFTGRDKPGFRPEFLPLTYLAKMLSDIEAKASNPFEEQENVDARFVEETALMQTLILLGSETK
;
A
#
# COMPACT_ATOMS: atom_id res chain seq x y z
N LYS A 1 40.58 -13.35 -41.93
CA LYS A 1 39.19 -13.06 -42.38
C LYS A 1 38.31 -13.16 -41.15
N LEU A 2 37.64 -12.09 -40.74
CA LEU A 2 36.51 -12.23 -39.82
C LEU A 2 35.42 -12.99 -40.59
N SER A 3 35.02 -14.16 -40.09
CA SER A 3 33.74 -14.77 -40.44
C SER A 3 32.65 -13.73 -40.13
N GLN A 4 31.68 -13.57 -41.02
CA GLN A 4 30.57 -12.64 -40.77
C GLN A 4 29.77 -13.18 -39.59
N LEU A 5 29.90 -12.51 -38.44
CA LEU A 5 29.15 -12.80 -37.23
C LEU A 5 27.71 -12.33 -37.43
N HIS A 6 26.83 -13.26 -37.78
CA HIS A 6 25.40 -13.02 -37.96
C HIS A 6 24.66 -13.33 -36.65
N PRO A 7 24.05 -12.33 -35.98
CA PRO A 7 23.22 -12.56 -34.81
C PRO A 7 21.88 -13.19 -35.20
N LEU A 8 21.41 -14.14 -34.40
CA LEU A 8 20.09 -14.77 -34.53
C LEU A 8 19.05 -13.95 -33.76
N PHE A 9 17.89 -13.72 -34.37
CA PHE A 9 16.76 -12.99 -33.79
C PHE A 9 15.57 -13.93 -33.58
N ILE A 10 15.33 -14.37 -32.35
CA ILE A 10 14.27 -15.34 -32.02
C ILE A 10 13.15 -14.62 -31.26
N PRO A 11 11.92 -14.53 -31.82
CA PRO A 11 10.79 -13.90 -31.13
C PRO A 11 10.23 -14.84 -30.05
N ILE A 12 10.00 -14.32 -28.85
CA ILE A 12 9.46 -15.05 -27.70
C ILE A 12 8.36 -14.17 -27.08
N GLY A 13 7.12 -14.32 -27.56
CA GLY A 13 6.00 -13.46 -27.22
C GLY A 13 6.27 -12.00 -27.60
N TYR A 14 6.45 -11.14 -26.60
CA TYR A 14 6.83 -9.73 -26.81
C TYR A 14 8.31 -9.44 -26.53
N TYR A 15 9.12 -10.47 -26.27
CA TYR A 15 10.57 -10.35 -26.24
C TYR A 15 11.19 -10.73 -27.58
N ILE A 16 12.31 -10.11 -27.93
CA ILE A 16 13.16 -10.54 -29.03
C ILE A 16 14.50 -10.97 -28.42
N LEU A 17 14.82 -12.26 -28.55
CA LEU A 17 16.09 -12.82 -28.14
C LEU A 17 17.10 -12.62 -29.27
N VAL A 18 18.05 -11.71 -29.08
CA VAL A 18 19.20 -11.51 -29.96
C VAL A 18 20.37 -12.32 -29.41
N TYR A 19 20.76 -13.37 -30.15
CA TYR A 19 21.80 -14.30 -29.74
C TYR A 19 22.97 -14.26 -30.72
N LEU A 20 24.18 -14.01 -30.20
CA LEU A 20 25.42 -14.18 -30.93
C LEU A 20 26.32 -15.17 -30.18
N GLN A 21 26.45 -16.37 -30.76
CA GLN A 21 27.15 -17.51 -30.17
C GLN A 21 28.56 -17.11 -29.69
N GLY A 22 28.88 -17.45 -28.43
CA GLY A 22 30.17 -17.15 -27.80
C GLY A 22 30.42 -15.66 -27.47
N HIS A 23 29.46 -14.76 -27.71
CA HIS A 23 29.61 -13.32 -27.48
C HIS A 23 28.59 -12.79 -26.47
N PHE A 24 27.31 -12.77 -26.84
CA PHE A 24 26.25 -12.21 -25.99
C PHE A 24 24.87 -12.83 -26.27
N LEU A 25 23.98 -12.66 -25.30
CA LEU A 25 22.55 -12.94 -25.39
C LEU A 25 21.80 -11.73 -24.83
N HIS A 26 20.96 -11.10 -25.65
CA HIS A 26 20.15 -9.95 -25.28
C HIS A 26 18.66 -10.26 -25.48
N CYS A 27 17.90 -10.40 -24.40
CA CYS A 27 16.45 -10.54 -24.43
C CYS A 27 15.81 -9.15 -24.34
N ILE A 28 15.52 -8.56 -25.51
CA ILE A 28 14.99 -7.20 -25.67
C ILE A 28 13.49 -7.19 -25.36
N ASN A 29 13.07 -6.35 -24.43
CA ASN A 29 11.66 -6.14 -24.10
C ASN A 29 11.02 -5.12 -25.06
N THR A 30 10.25 -5.59 -26.05
CA THR A 30 9.65 -4.69 -27.06
C THR A 30 8.51 -3.81 -26.52
N ARG A 31 7.95 -4.13 -25.33
CA ARG A 31 6.89 -3.33 -24.69
C ARG A 31 7.43 -2.18 -23.84
N GLN A 32 8.68 -2.24 -23.40
CA GLN A 32 9.30 -1.24 -22.53
C GLN A 32 10.64 -0.76 -23.13
N PRO A 33 10.67 -0.26 -24.39
CA PRO A 33 11.90 0.06 -25.10
C PRO A 33 12.63 1.31 -24.56
N GLU A 34 11.97 2.09 -23.68
CA GLU A 34 12.49 3.36 -23.16
C GLU A 34 13.66 3.20 -22.19
N LEU A 35 13.76 2.06 -21.49
CA LEU A 35 14.74 1.86 -20.42
C LEU A 35 15.37 0.46 -20.52
N LEU A 36 16.67 0.41 -20.84
CA LEU A 36 17.44 -0.83 -21.02
C LEU A 36 17.38 -1.78 -19.82
N CYS A 37 17.24 -1.27 -18.60
CA CYS A 37 17.08 -2.08 -17.38
C CYS A 37 15.84 -2.99 -17.33
N HIS A 38 14.96 -2.97 -18.35
CA HIS A 38 13.86 -3.91 -18.52
C HIS A 38 14.17 -5.03 -19.54
N SER A 39 15.36 -5.02 -20.14
CA SER A 39 15.87 -6.05 -21.05
C SER A 39 17.01 -6.83 -20.38
N LEU A 40 17.05 -8.15 -20.58
CA LEU A 40 18.08 -9.01 -19.98
C LEU A 40 19.27 -9.13 -20.91
N PHE A 41 20.48 -8.84 -20.40
CA PHE A 41 21.72 -9.00 -21.15
C PHE A 41 22.69 -9.93 -20.40
N LEU A 42 23.20 -10.94 -21.11
CA LEU A 42 24.19 -11.92 -20.64
C LEU A 42 25.39 -11.92 -21.60
N ALA A 43 26.59 -12.10 -21.07
CA ALA A 43 27.84 -12.13 -21.82
C ALA A 43 28.83 -13.15 -21.23
N GLY A 44 29.78 -13.64 -22.04
CA GLY A 44 30.74 -14.66 -21.61
C GLY A 44 30.12 -16.05 -21.42
N ASP A 45 30.59 -16.81 -20.42
CA ASP A 45 30.22 -18.22 -20.23
C ASP A 45 28.71 -18.45 -19.98
N GLU A 46 27.99 -17.44 -19.48
CA GLU A 46 26.54 -17.48 -19.23
C GLU A 46 25.70 -17.46 -20.52
N VAL A 47 26.32 -17.27 -21.69
CA VAL A 47 25.68 -17.21 -23.01
C VAL A 47 25.51 -18.59 -23.64
N ASN A 48 26.13 -19.65 -23.10
CA ASN A 48 26.14 -20.96 -23.74
C ASN A 48 24.78 -21.68 -23.63
N LEU A 49 23.92 -21.48 -24.64
CA LEU A 49 22.63 -22.15 -24.80
C LEU A 49 22.72 -23.65 -25.15
N GLY A 50 23.92 -24.24 -25.24
CA GLY A 50 24.13 -25.62 -25.70
C GLY A 50 23.89 -25.85 -27.19
N LEU A 51 23.47 -24.81 -27.93
CA LEU A 51 23.29 -24.81 -29.37
C LEU A 51 24.65 -24.90 -30.08
N GLN A 52 24.90 -26.04 -30.73
CA GLN A 52 26.07 -26.25 -31.59
C GLN A 52 25.85 -25.81 -33.06
N CYS A 53 24.69 -25.23 -33.38
CA CYS A 53 24.39 -24.73 -34.71
C CYS A 53 25.21 -23.46 -35.00
N GLU A 54 25.87 -23.40 -36.16
CA GLU A 54 26.38 -22.12 -36.67
C GLU A 54 25.18 -21.23 -37.06
N PRO A 55 25.23 -19.90 -36.86
CA PRO A 55 24.10 -19.02 -37.17
C PRO A 55 23.73 -19.00 -38.67
N VAL A 56 24.62 -19.47 -39.56
CA VAL A 56 24.38 -19.62 -41.00
C VAL A 56 23.53 -20.86 -41.33
N THR A 57 23.48 -21.86 -40.44
CA THR A 57 22.70 -23.10 -40.62
C THR A 57 21.40 -23.12 -39.83
N ALA A 58 21.03 -22.04 -39.13
CA ALA A 58 19.81 -21.99 -38.33
C ALA A 58 18.77 -21.05 -38.95
N THR A 59 17.53 -21.51 -39.11
CA THR A 59 16.40 -20.71 -39.63
C THR A 59 15.33 -20.55 -38.56
N VAL A 60 14.87 -19.32 -38.32
CA VAL A 60 13.77 -19.04 -37.40
C VAL A 60 12.45 -19.25 -38.12
N LEU A 61 11.69 -20.26 -37.67
CA LEU A 61 10.32 -20.53 -38.07
C LEU A 61 9.37 -19.73 -37.18
N HIS A 62 8.57 -18.87 -37.80
CA HIS A 62 7.48 -18.17 -37.14
C HIS A 62 6.15 -18.68 -37.70
N THR A 63 5.20 -18.98 -36.81
CA THR A 63 3.83 -19.35 -37.16
C THR A 63 2.88 -18.42 -36.42
N GLU A 64 1.87 -17.88 -37.11
CA GLU A 64 0.93 -16.89 -36.55
C GLU A 64 0.14 -17.42 -35.34
N ASP A 65 0.08 -18.74 -35.19
CA ASP A 65 -0.72 -19.48 -34.19
C ASP A 65 0.10 -19.92 -32.95
N ARG A 66 1.39 -19.55 -32.84
CA ARG A 66 2.24 -19.87 -31.68
C ARG A 66 2.95 -18.65 -31.10
N SER A 67 2.99 -18.60 -29.77
CA SER A 67 3.58 -17.50 -29.00
C SER A 67 5.11 -17.50 -28.96
N SER A 68 5.78 -18.63 -29.23
CA SER A 68 7.23 -18.75 -29.27
C SER A 68 7.74 -19.14 -30.67
N GLY A 69 8.77 -18.44 -31.14
CA GLY A 69 9.49 -18.79 -32.36
C GLY A 69 10.21 -20.13 -32.22
N GLN A 70 10.22 -20.90 -33.29
CA GLN A 70 10.95 -22.16 -33.38
C GLN A 70 12.24 -21.95 -34.18
N LEU A 71 13.32 -22.63 -33.79
CA LEU A 71 14.60 -22.60 -34.48
C LEU A 71 14.81 -23.96 -35.17
N LEU A 72 14.81 -23.96 -36.50
CA LEU A 72 15.18 -25.12 -37.31
C LEU A 72 16.69 -25.12 -37.52
N ASP A 73 17.38 -26.14 -37.02
CA ASP A 73 18.75 -26.43 -37.44
C ASP A 73 18.72 -27.17 -38.79
N LEU A 74 19.27 -26.54 -39.82
CA LEU A 74 19.40 -27.12 -41.15
C LEU A 74 20.50 -28.19 -41.23
N ALA A 75 21.44 -28.21 -40.28
CA ALA A 75 22.51 -29.21 -40.24
C ALA A 75 22.06 -30.51 -39.57
N GLY A 76 21.41 -30.43 -38.39
CA GLY A 76 20.86 -31.57 -37.66
C GLY A 76 19.44 -31.98 -38.07
N GLY A 77 18.69 -31.13 -38.78
CA GLY A 77 17.28 -31.35 -39.10
C GLY A 77 16.34 -31.24 -37.89
N THR A 78 16.82 -30.71 -36.76
CA THR A 78 16.08 -30.63 -35.49
C THR A 78 15.39 -29.28 -35.34
N ILE A 79 14.19 -29.29 -34.75
CA ILE A 79 13.45 -28.08 -34.40
C ILE A 79 13.54 -27.88 -32.88
N HIS A 80 14.04 -26.72 -32.47
CA HIS A 80 14.16 -26.30 -31.08
C HIS A 80 13.11 -25.21 -30.77
N SER A 81 12.55 -25.19 -29.57
CA SER A 81 11.76 -24.07 -29.06
C SER A 81 12.60 -23.24 -28.08
N ALA A 82 12.48 -21.91 -28.14
CA ALA A 82 13.10 -21.02 -27.19
C ALA A 82 12.08 -20.58 -26.13
N GLU A 83 12.38 -20.86 -24.86
CA GLU A 83 11.54 -20.52 -23.71
C GLU A 83 12.38 -19.90 -22.59
N LEU A 84 11.81 -18.95 -21.84
CA LEU A 84 12.49 -18.32 -20.72
C LEU A 84 12.31 -19.17 -19.45
N SER A 85 13.41 -19.63 -18.87
CA SER A 85 13.39 -20.47 -17.66
C SER A 85 13.04 -19.65 -16.42
N PRO A 86 11.90 -19.89 -15.74
CA PRO A 86 11.54 -19.14 -14.54
C PRO A 86 12.48 -19.47 -13.38
N VAL A 87 13.06 -20.68 -13.37
CA VAL A 87 14.07 -21.09 -12.37
C VAL A 87 15.33 -20.25 -12.49
N PHE A 88 15.80 -20.00 -13.72
CA PHE A 88 16.98 -19.17 -13.97
C PHE A 88 16.72 -17.69 -13.65
N LEU A 89 15.55 -17.15 -13.99
CA LEU A 89 15.18 -15.79 -13.60
C LEU A 89 15.10 -15.62 -12.07
N LEU A 90 14.56 -16.60 -11.35
CA LEU A 90 14.58 -16.62 -9.88
C LEU A 90 16.01 -16.77 -9.31
N GLN A 91 16.92 -17.43 -10.02
CA GLN A 91 18.35 -17.45 -9.65
C GLN A 91 19.01 -16.09 -9.83
N ILE A 92 18.70 -15.33 -10.89
CA ILE A 92 19.19 -13.94 -11.06
C ILE A 92 18.70 -13.08 -9.89
N LEU A 93 17.42 -13.15 -9.52
CA LEU A 93 16.88 -12.43 -8.36
C LEU A 93 17.57 -12.79 -7.03
N ARG A 94 17.89 -14.08 -6.83
CA ARG A 94 18.56 -14.61 -5.62
C ARG A 94 20.08 -14.51 -5.66
N SER A 95 20.67 -14.08 -6.77
CA SER A 95 22.12 -14.01 -6.89
C SER A 95 22.66 -12.88 -6.01
N ASP A 96 23.34 -13.24 -4.92
CA ASP A 96 24.15 -12.29 -4.19
C ASP A 96 25.21 -11.73 -5.12
N ALA A 97 25.41 -10.41 -5.04
CA ALA A 97 26.54 -9.80 -5.73
C ALA A 97 27.82 -10.45 -5.17
N ARG A 98 28.58 -11.15 -6.04
CA ARG A 98 29.85 -11.77 -5.64
C ARG A 98 30.65 -10.75 -4.83
N PRO A 99 31.33 -11.09 -3.72
CA PRO A 99 31.96 -10.13 -2.79
C PRO A 99 33.12 -9.28 -3.38
N ARG A 100 33.29 -9.25 -4.70
CA ARG A 100 34.19 -8.38 -5.47
C ARG A 100 33.48 -7.50 -6.52
N CYS A 101 32.17 -7.62 -6.68
CA CYS A 101 31.36 -6.75 -7.54
C CYS A 101 30.55 -5.79 -6.66
N PRO A 102 30.57 -4.47 -6.93
CA PRO A 102 29.63 -3.55 -6.29
C PRO A 102 28.19 -3.95 -6.65
N SER A 103 27.31 -3.94 -5.65
CA SER A 103 25.90 -4.35 -5.70
C SER A 103 25.14 -3.76 -6.90
N SER A 104 25.40 -2.48 -7.20
CA SER A 104 24.74 -1.71 -8.25
C SER A 104 24.92 -2.23 -9.68
N LYS A 105 25.84 -3.18 -9.94
CA LYS A 105 26.07 -3.73 -11.29
C LYS A 105 25.11 -4.85 -11.72
N SER A 106 24.51 -5.60 -10.80
CA SER A 106 23.55 -6.67 -11.13
C SER A 106 22.09 -6.22 -11.03
N ASP A 107 21.82 -5.05 -10.45
CA ASP A 107 20.47 -4.51 -10.31
C ASP A 107 19.68 -4.37 -11.63
N PRO A 108 20.27 -3.98 -12.79
CA PRO A 108 19.52 -3.94 -14.05
C PRO A 108 19.05 -5.33 -14.49
N GLN A 109 19.89 -6.36 -14.29
CA GLN A 109 19.51 -7.75 -14.58
C GLN A 109 18.43 -8.25 -13.62
N ARG A 110 18.50 -7.88 -12.32
CA ARG A 110 17.46 -8.20 -11.34
C ARG A 110 16.13 -7.54 -11.68
N LEU A 111 16.14 -6.27 -12.08
CA LEU A 111 14.92 -5.56 -12.48
C LEU A 111 14.30 -6.20 -13.73
N ALA A 112 15.09 -6.44 -14.78
CA ALA A 112 14.61 -7.08 -15.99
C ALA A 112 14.07 -8.51 -15.72
N ALA A 113 14.71 -9.27 -14.82
CA ALA A 113 14.23 -10.58 -14.39
C ALA A 113 12.91 -10.50 -13.61
N LEU A 114 12.78 -9.51 -12.71
CA LEU A 114 11.55 -9.26 -11.94
C LEU A 114 10.37 -8.89 -12.86
N HIS A 115 10.58 -7.96 -13.80
CA HIS A 115 9.57 -7.58 -14.79
C HIS A 115 9.21 -8.72 -15.73
N CYS A 116 10.18 -9.53 -16.16
CA CYS A 116 9.91 -10.73 -16.94
C CYS A 116 9.01 -11.70 -16.15
N LEU A 117 9.37 -12.01 -14.90
CA LEU A 117 8.59 -12.91 -14.05
C LEU A 117 7.17 -12.40 -13.77
N LEU A 118 6.98 -11.09 -13.53
CA LEU A 118 5.68 -10.52 -13.16
C LEU A 118 4.78 -10.14 -14.34
N VAL A 119 5.36 -9.74 -15.48
CA VAL A 119 4.61 -9.18 -16.63
C VAL A 119 4.56 -10.16 -17.81
N TYR A 120 5.60 -10.97 -18.03
CA TYR A 120 5.59 -12.00 -19.09
C TYR A 120 5.09 -13.35 -18.57
N MET A 121 5.48 -13.73 -17.35
CA MET A 121 5.19 -15.06 -16.78
C MET A 121 4.15 -15.02 -15.65
N GLY A 122 3.59 -13.84 -15.34
CA GLY A 122 2.80 -13.58 -14.13
C GLY A 122 1.44 -14.27 -14.05
N ASP A 123 1.06 -15.07 -15.06
CA ASP A 123 -0.19 -15.83 -15.06
C ASP A 123 -0.10 -17.13 -14.23
N ASP A 124 1.11 -17.57 -13.85
CA ASP A 124 1.31 -18.64 -12.87
C ASP A 124 1.30 -18.08 -11.43
N PRO A 125 0.26 -18.33 -10.61
CA PRO A 125 0.21 -17.87 -9.22
C PRO A 125 1.33 -18.46 -8.36
N ASN A 126 1.92 -19.59 -8.74
CA ASN A 126 3.06 -20.18 -8.03
C ASN A 126 4.35 -19.39 -8.24
N LEU A 127 4.49 -18.63 -9.33
CA LEU A 127 5.60 -17.70 -9.52
C LEU A 127 5.41 -16.44 -8.67
N GLU A 128 4.19 -15.88 -8.63
CA GLU A 128 3.88 -14.72 -7.78
C GLU A 128 4.20 -15.03 -6.29
N LEU A 129 3.80 -16.20 -5.79
CA LEU A 129 4.17 -16.68 -4.45
C LEU A 129 5.69 -16.77 -4.23
N LYS A 130 6.45 -17.35 -5.17
CA LYS A 130 7.93 -17.46 -5.05
C LYS A 130 8.64 -16.10 -5.08
N ILE A 131 8.06 -15.11 -5.75
CA ILE A 131 8.56 -13.73 -5.77
C ILE A 131 8.24 -13.04 -4.44
N ILE A 132 7.05 -13.24 -3.88
CA ILE A 132 6.71 -12.74 -2.55
C ILE A 132 7.62 -13.38 -1.49
N GLU A 133 7.87 -14.70 -1.55
CA GLU A 133 8.85 -15.37 -0.69
C GLU A 133 10.24 -14.75 -0.80
N TRP A 134 10.71 -14.47 -2.02
CA TRP A 134 11.97 -13.79 -2.27
C TRP A 134 12.00 -12.37 -1.69
N LEU A 135 10.92 -11.59 -1.83
CA LEU A 135 10.78 -10.28 -1.18
C LEU A 135 10.85 -10.39 0.35
N CYS A 136 10.26 -11.43 0.94
CA CYS A 136 10.33 -11.66 2.39
C CYS A 136 11.74 -12.02 2.88
N ASP A 137 12.53 -12.71 2.06
CA ASP A 137 13.89 -13.12 2.43
C ASP A 137 14.94 -12.02 2.14
N ASN A 138 14.71 -11.20 1.11
CA ASN A 138 15.65 -10.15 0.67
C ASN A 138 15.35 -8.84 1.39
N MET A 139 15.76 -8.76 2.66
CA MET A 139 15.45 -7.65 3.57
C MET A 139 16.19 -6.34 3.27
N ASN A 140 17.24 -6.36 2.45
CA ASN A 140 17.98 -5.15 2.08
C ASN A 140 17.30 -4.45 0.89
N PRO A 141 16.99 -3.14 0.96
CA PRO A 141 16.58 -2.37 -0.23
C PRO A 141 17.76 -2.29 -1.21
N PHE A 142 17.48 -2.32 -2.51
CA PHE A 142 18.52 -2.02 -3.50
C PHE A 142 18.69 -0.50 -3.61
N GLU A 143 19.93 -0.03 -3.76
CA GLU A 143 20.23 1.40 -3.93
C GLU A 143 19.56 1.97 -5.20
N SER A 144 19.38 1.12 -6.21
CA SER A 144 18.89 1.49 -7.54
C SER A 144 17.35 1.52 -7.67
N PHE A 145 16.60 0.62 -7.01
CA PHE A 145 15.12 0.56 -7.05
C PHE A 145 14.51 -0.14 -5.83
N ASP A 146 13.24 0.15 -5.54
CA ASP A 146 12.48 -0.51 -4.46
C ASP A 146 11.76 -1.75 -5.02
N GLN A 147 12.08 -2.92 -4.49
CA GLN A 147 11.59 -4.20 -5.03
C GLN A 147 10.09 -4.42 -4.77
N VAL A 148 9.52 -3.83 -3.73
CA VAL A 148 8.08 -3.93 -3.39
C VAL A 148 7.28 -2.95 -4.27
N GLN A 149 7.82 -1.75 -4.53
CA GLN A 149 7.22 -0.82 -5.48
C GLN A 149 7.18 -1.42 -6.89
N GLU A 150 8.28 -2.01 -7.37
CA GLU A 150 8.30 -2.72 -8.65
C GLU A 150 7.31 -3.89 -8.68
N PHE A 151 7.23 -4.69 -7.61
CA PHE A 151 6.26 -5.79 -7.53
C PHE A 151 4.82 -5.31 -7.70
N ILE A 152 4.43 -4.25 -6.98
CA ILE A 152 3.08 -3.67 -7.07
C ILE A 152 2.82 -3.10 -8.46
N LEU A 153 3.73 -2.27 -8.99
CA LEU A 153 3.52 -1.57 -10.27
C LEU A 153 3.55 -2.53 -11.48
N ALA A 154 4.46 -3.49 -11.53
CA ALA A 154 4.54 -4.48 -12.61
C ALA A 154 3.30 -5.39 -12.62
N SER A 155 2.85 -5.86 -11.45
CA SER A 155 1.64 -6.69 -11.33
C SER A 155 0.37 -5.92 -11.70
N LEU A 156 0.25 -4.65 -11.30
CA LEU A 156 -0.84 -3.78 -11.74
C LEU A 156 -0.80 -3.51 -13.25
N TYR A 157 0.39 -3.31 -13.81
CA TYR A 157 0.58 -3.08 -15.25
C TYR A 157 0.09 -4.26 -16.09
N ARG A 158 0.46 -5.50 -15.75
CA ARG A 158 -0.03 -6.73 -16.42
C ARG A 158 -1.55 -6.73 -16.53
N ILE A 159 -2.23 -6.54 -15.40
CA ILE A 159 -3.70 -6.63 -15.26
C ILE A 159 -4.45 -5.49 -16.00
N VAL A 160 -3.77 -4.38 -16.26
CA VAL A 160 -4.33 -3.27 -17.04
C VAL A 160 -4.05 -3.42 -18.53
N TYR A 161 -2.85 -3.86 -18.91
CA TYR A 161 -2.42 -3.96 -20.30
C TYR A 161 -3.35 -4.85 -21.14
N GLU A 162 -3.80 -5.99 -20.60
CA GLU A 162 -4.77 -6.90 -21.23
C GLU A 162 -6.05 -6.20 -21.73
N LYS A 163 -6.41 -5.06 -21.13
CA LYS A 163 -7.65 -4.34 -21.43
C LYS A 163 -7.52 -3.26 -22.50
N CYS A 164 -6.34 -2.65 -22.64
CA CYS A 164 -6.10 -1.61 -23.64
C CYS A 164 -4.60 -1.35 -23.79
N LEU A 165 -4.10 -1.58 -25.00
CA LEU A 165 -2.69 -1.38 -25.38
C LEU A 165 -2.14 -0.01 -24.96
N SER A 166 -2.94 1.05 -25.11
CA SER A 166 -2.50 2.44 -24.90
C SER A 166 -2.50 2.95 -23.45
N LEU A 167 -2.61 2.05 -22.47
CA LEU A 167 -2.46 2.40 -21.04
C LEU A 167 -0.99 2.35 -20.60
N ASP A 168 -0.12 1.72 -21.39
CA ASP A 168 1.34 1.61 -21.26
C ASP A 168 2.09 2.95 -21.12
N LYS A 169 1.71 3.96 -21.92
CA LYS A 169 2.29 5.30 -21.90
C LYS A 169 1.66 6.21 -20.84
N VAL A 170 0.54 5.82 -20.25
CA VAL A 170 -0.27 6.69 -19.37
C VAL A 170 -0.22 6.24 -17.90
N LEU A 171 0.02 4.96 -17.62
CA LEU A 171 0.21 4.43 -16.28
C LEU A 171 1.68 4.11 -15.99
N PRO A 172 2.15 4.28 -14.74
CA PRO A 172 3.45 3.78 -14.33
C PRO A 172 3.45 2.26 -14.26
N TYR A 173 4.47 1.64 -14.88
CA TYR A 173 4.77 0.21 -14.73
C TYR A 173 6.00 -0.05 -13.85
N SER A 174 6.81 0.98 -13.56
CA SER A 174 8.01 0.94 -12.73
C SER A 174 8.12 2.22 -11.90
N SER A 175 8.71 2.11 -10.70
CA SER A 175 8.98 3.22 -9.77
C SER A 175 10.05 4.19 -10.30
N ILE A 176 10.87 3.75 -11.25
CA ILE A 176 11.96 4.54 -11.83
C ILE A 176 11.45 5.86 -12.43
N PHE A 177 10.24 5.88 -13.00
CA PHE A 177 9.63 7.09 -13.57
C PHE A 177 9.19 8.15 -12.54
N GLU A 178 9.14 7.81 -11.25
CA GLU A 178 8.88 8.74 -10.15
C GLU A 178 10.18 9.30 -9.55
N LYS A 179 11.33 8.68 -9.82
CA LYS A 179 12.63 9.22 -9.41
C LYS A 179 12.95 10.51 -10.19
N LYS A 180 13.55 11.48 -9.49
CA LYS A 180 14.03 12.74 -10.10
C LYS A 180 15.21 12.51 -11.03
N GLU A 181 16.10 11.62 -10.62
CA GLU A 181 17.28 11.18 -11.36
C GLU A 181 17.28 9.64 -11.37
N VAL A 182 17.45 9.05 -12.56
CA VAL A 182 17.55 7.61 -12.72
C VAL A 182 19.00 7.20 -12.44
N PRO A 183 19.26 6.22 -11.55
CA PRO A 183 20.60 5.71 -11.32
C PRO A 183 21.30 5.30 -12.61
N VAL A 184 22.55 5.74 -12.81
CA VAL A 184 23.32 5.52 -14.05
C VAL A 184 23.42 4.03 -14.40
N CYS A 185 23.51 3.14 -13.40
CA CYS A 185 23.51 1.70 -13.63
C CYS A 185 22.24 1.17 -14.33
N LEU A 186 21.09 1.83 -14.19
CA LEU A 186 19.84 1.44 -14.86
C LEU A 186 19.69 2.06 -16.27
N LEU A 187 20.49 3.07 -16.61
CA LEU A 187 20.49 3.72 -17.93
C LEU A 187 21.38 2.97 -18.93
N GLU A 188 22.48 2.39 -18.47
CA GLU A 188 23.50 1.78 -19.31
C GLU A 188 23.71 0.30 -18.99
N ILE A 189 23.71 -0.55 -20.01
CA ILE A 189 24.21 -1.93 -19.92
C ILE A 189 25.66 -1.92 -20.44
N PRO A 190 26.67 -2.37 -19.66
CA PRO A 190 28.06 -2.35 -20.09
C PRO A 190 28.28 -3.06 -21.43
N GLY A 191 28.74 -2.31 -22.43
CA GLY A 191 28.97 -2.82 -23.80
C GLY A 191 27.76 -2.75 -24.74
N VAL A 192 26.60 -2.26 -24.30
CA VAL A 192 25.40 -2.08 -25.11
C VAL A 192 24.99 -0.60 -25.11
N LEU A 193 25.07 0.05 -26.27
CA LEU A 193 24.48 1.36 -26.51
C LEU A 193 23.11 1.18 -27.16
N CYS A 194 22.08 1.82 -26.61
CA CYS A 194 20.76 1.90 -27.23
C CYS A 194 20.48 3.33 -27.67
N THR A 195 20.27 3.52 -28.96
CA THR A 195 19.81 4.78 -29.56
C THR A 195 18.41 4.57 -30.11
N THR A 196 17.40 5.05 -29.40
CA THR A 196 15.99 4.99 -29.81
C THR A 196 15.70 6.05 -30.89
N GLU A 197 16.09 5.76 -32.13
CA GLU A 197 15.71 6.57 -33.28
C GLU A 197 14.27 6.29 -33.69
N LEU A 198 13.38 7.23 -33.35
CA LEU A 198 11.98 7.23 -33.75
C LEU A 198 11.85 7.59 -35.25
N HIS A 199 11.79 6.58 -36.12
CA HIS A 199 11.39 6.75 -37.52
C HIS A 199 9.88 7.06 -37.63
N ILE A 200 9.50 8.34 -37.47
CA ILE A 200 8.09 8.80 -37.52
C ILE A 200 7.61 9.08 -38.96
N GLU A 201 8.34 8.69 -40.00
CA GLU A 201 7.90 8.82 -41.40
C GLU A 201 6.91 7.73 -41.82
N THR A 202 5.73 7.73 -41.19
CA THR A 202 4.52 7.07 -41.72
C THR A 202 3.69 8.08 -42.51
N ASP A 203 4.19 8.43 -43.69
CA ASP A 203 3.56 9.41 -44.59
C ASP A 203 2.34 8.80 -45.30
N PHE A 204 1.23 8.65 -44.57
CA PHE A 204 -0.04 8.08 -45.03
C PHE A 204 -0.78 8.96 -46.07
N LYS A 205 -0.17 9.12 -47.25
CA LYS A 205 -0.72 9.85 -48.40
C LYS A 205 -1.74 9.00 -49.17
N GLY A 206 -2.93 8.77 -48.60
CA GLY A 206 -4.00 8.03 -49.26
C GLY A 206 -5.42 8.40 -48.80
N LYS A 207 -6.27 8.86 -49.72
CA LYS A 207 -7.73 9.02 -49.50
C LYS A 207 -8.48 7.72 -49.85
N ALA A 208 -8.46 6.74 -48.94
CA ALA A 208 -9.11 5.45 -49.17
C ALA A 208 -10.60 5.44 -48.79
N ARG A 209 -11.50 5.45 -49.78
CA ARG A 209 -12.92 5.08 -49.57
C ARG A 209 -13.03 3.55 -49.49
N GLY A 210 -13.61 3.02 -48.42
CA GLY A 210 -13.91 1.58 -48.29
C GLY A 210 -13.67 1.00 -46.89
N ALA A 211 -12.61 1.42 -46.19
CA ALA A 211 -12.26 0.92 -44.85
C ALA A 211 -12.22 2.05 -43.80
N GLN A 212 -13.22 2.95 -43.85
CA GLN A 212 -13.23 4.22 -43.11
C GLN A 212 -12.99 4.04 -41.60
N ARG A 213 -13.53 2.98 -40.99
CA ARG A 213 -13.35 2.70 -39.56
C ARG A 213 -11.93 2.28 -39.17
N PHE A 214 -11.27 1.47 -40.00
CA PHE A 214 -9.88 1.03 -39.76
C PHE A 214 -8.92 2.21 -39.89
N TRP A 215 -9.01 2.95 -41.00
CA TRP A 215 -8.13 4.09 -41.26
C TRP A 215 -8.34 5.23 -40.25
N SER A 216 -9.58 5.51 -39.82
CA SER A 216 -9.82 6.49 -38.74
C SER A 216 -9.30 6.06 -37.37
N GLU A 217 -9.24 4.77 -37.07
CA GLU A 217 -8.68 4.27 -35.80
C GLU A 217 -7.14 4.25 -35.86
N LEU A 218 -6.55 3.88 -37.00
CA LEU A 218 -5.10 3.94 -37.22
C LEU A 218 -4.59 5.39 -37.19
N GLN A 219 -5.26 6.31 -37.91
CA GLN A 219 -4.94 7.74 -37.88
C GLN A 219 -5.04 8.29 -36.46
N TRP A 220 -6.11 7.95 -35.72
CA TRP A 220 -6.25 8.35 -34.33
C TRP A 220 -5.13 7.81 -33.44
N ASN A 221 -4.74 6.54 -33.60
CA ASN A 221 -3.65 5.95 -32.83
C ASN A 221 -2.30 6.59 -33.17
N ALA A 222 -2.05 6.98 -34.43
CA ALA A 222 -0.86 7.71 -34.83
C ALA A 222 -0.84 9.15 -34.25
N GLU A 223 -1.93 9.91 -34.40
CA GLU A 223 -2.08 11.25 -33.84
C GLU A 223 -1.95 11.27 -32.31
N LYS A 224 -2.51 10.26 -31.64
CA LYS A 224 -2.44 10.08 -30.19
C LYS A 224 -1.04 9.68 -29.72
N THR A 225 -0.37 8.76 -30.43
CA THR A 225 1.04 8.42 -30.13
C THR A 225 1.91 9.66 -30.24
N LYS A 226 1.77 10.43 -31.33
CA LYS A 226 2.42 11.72 -31.52
C LYS A 226 2.10 12.74 -30.41
N TYR A 227 0.87 12.77 -29.91
CA TYR A 227 0.51 13.60 -28.74
C TYR A 227 1.22 13.15 -27.46
N LEU A 228 1.18 11.86 -27.14
CA LEU A 228 1.80 11.31 -25.92
C LEU A 228 3.33 11.48 -25.94
N ASP A 229 3.95 11.35 -27.10
CA ASP A 229 5.40 11.52 -27.28
C ASP A 229 5.81 13.01 -27.26
N ALA A 230 4.89 13.94 -27.56
CA ALA A 230 5.11 15.38 -27.46
C ALA A 230 4.81 15.97 -26.07
N VAL A 231 4.03 15.28 -25.22
CA VAL A 231 3.77 15.70 -23.85
C VAL A 231 4.95 15.30 -22.96
N PRO A 232 5.57 16.22 -22.20
CA PRO A 232 6.62 15.86 -21.27
C PRO A 232 6.06 15.00 -20.13
N ASN A 233 6.40 13.70 -20.16
CA ASN A 233 6.00 12.66 -19.21
C ASN A 233 4.48 12.52 -19.00
N PRO A 234 3.75 11.83 -19.91
CA PRO A 234 2.31 11.62 -19.81
C PRO A 234 1.89 10.56 -18.76
N ARG A 235 2.84 9.97 -18.01
CA ARG A 235 2.53 8.94 -17.01
C ARG A 235 1.91 9.54 -15.75
N TYR A 236 0.96 8.82 -15.17
CA TYR A 236 0.36 9.19 -13.90
C TYR A 236 1.42 9.23 -12.79
N ARG A 237 1.56 10.39 -12.13
CA ARG A 237 2.44 10.57 -10.98
C ARG A 237 1.64 10.71 -9.69
N THR A 238 2.01 9.89 -8.72
CA THR A 238 1.41 9.77 -7.39
C THR A 238 1.79 10.91 -6.45
N THR A 239 2.90 11.60 -6.72
CA THR A 239 3.40 12.76 -5.95
C THR A 239 2.36 13.87 -5.76
N HIS A 240 1.44 14.08 -6.72
CA HIS A 240 0.34 15.04 -6.59
C HIS A 240 -0.68 14.66 -5.51
N ILE A 241 -0.86 13.37 -5.22
CA ILE A 241 -1.77 12.86 -4.19
C ILE A 241 -1.30 13.32 -2.80
N GLN A 242 0.02 13.37 -2.56
CA GLN A 242 0.58 13.80 -1.28
C GLN A 242 0.29 15.27 -0.98
N ALA A 243 0.52 16.16 -1.94
CA ALA A 243 0.23 17.59 -1.79
C ALA A 243 -1.26 17.85 -1.53
N GLU A 244 -2.15 17.17 -2.26
CA GLU A 244 -3.60 17.27 -2.05
C GLU A 244 -4.02 16.69 -0.68
N ARG A 245 -3.36 15.63 -0.19
CA ARG A 245 -3.60 15.06 1.16
C ARG A 245 -3.20 16.02 2.29
N GLU A 246 -2.08 16.73 2.13
CA GLU A 246 -1.63 17.75 3.09
C GLU A 246 -2.54 18.99 3.06
N LYS A 247 -3.01 19.39 1.88
CA LYS A 247 -4.01 20.44 1.71
C LYS A 247 -5.37 20.05 2.33
N ALA A 248 -5.86 18.84 2.09
CA ALA A 248 -7.11 18.33 2.68
C ALA A 248 -7.05 18.20 4.22
N ARG A 249 -5.86 18.06 4.81
CA ARG A 249 -5.66 18.11 6.28
C ARG A 249 -5.71 19.53 6.87
N SER A 250 -5.48 20.57 6.06
CA SER A 250 -5.44 21.97 6.50
C SER A 250 -6.70 22.78 6.12
N GLU A 251 -7.32 22.49 4.97
CA GLU A 251 -8.53 23.18 4.51
C GLU A 251 -9.82 22.49 5.00
N ARG A 252 -10.48 23.10 5.98
CA ARG A 252 -11.76 22.65 6.58
C ARG A 252 -12.99 22.80 5.67
N ARG A 253 -12.80 22.95 4.35
CA ARG A 253 -13.83 23.27 3.35
C ARG A 253 -13.72 22.31 2.19
N LEU A 254 -14.80 21.55 1.91
CA LEU A 254 -15.29 21.03 0.61
C LEU A 254 -16.15 19.77 0.84
N SER A 255 -17.33 19.94 1.45
CA SER A 255 -18.26 18.83 1.79
C SER A 255 -18.71 18.01 0.57
N SER A 256 -18.86 18.63 -0.60
CA SER A 256 -19.23 17.93 -1.83
C SER A 256 -18.12 17.03 -2.38
N GLN A 257 -16.85 17.41 -2.26
CA GLN A 257 -15.72 16.57 -2.67
C GLN A 257 -15.55 15.38 -1.71
N LEU A 258 -15.69 15.61 -0.41
CA LEU A 258 -15.63 14.55 0.61
C LEU A 258 -16.66 13.44 0.32
N ASN A 259 -17.91 13.79 0.01
CA ASN A 259 -18.96 12.83 -0.33
C ASN A 259 -18.59 11.98 -1.57
N HIS A 260 -18.01 12.59 -2.62
CA HIS A 260 -17.60 11.87 -3.83
C HIS A 260 -16.39 10.94 -3.58
N ILE A 261 -15.42 11.40 -2.78
CA ILE A 261 -14.28 10.60 -2.34
C ILE A 261 -14.77 9.37 -1.56
N GLU A 262 -15.70 9.56 -0.62
CA GLU A 262 -16.29 8.46 0.16
C GLU A 262 -17.07 7.46 -0.72
N GLU A 263 -17.84 7.93 -1.70
CA GLU A 263 -18.54 7.06 -2.65
C GLU A 263 -17.56 6.23 -3.51
N ASN A 264 -16.45 6.83 -3.95
CA ASN A 264 -15.38 6.13 -4.67
C ASN A 264 -14.73 5.05 -3.80
N THR A 265 -14.50 5.35 -2.51
CA THR A 265 -13.98 4.38 -1.54
C THR A 265 -14.94 3.22 -1.33
N LYS A 266 -16.24 3.49 -1.16
CA LYS A 266 -17.27 2.44 -1.03
C LYS A 266 -17.28 1.50 -2.24
N LYS A 267 -17.17 2.03 -3.46
CA LYS A 267 -17.07 1.23 -4.70
C LYS A 267 -15.83 0.33 -4.70
N VAL A 268 -14.66 0.85 -4.34
CA VAL A 268 -13.42 0.05 -4.25
C VAL A 268 -13.54 -1.05 -3.21
N LEU A 269 -13.97 -0.72 -1.99
CA LEU A 269 -14.07 -1.70 -0.91
C LEU A 269 -15.09 -2.80 -1.24
N SER A 270 -16.27 -2.46 -1.78
CA SER A 270 -17.24 -3.46 -2.24
C SER A 270 -16.70 -4.42 -3.32
N MET A 271 -15.75 -3.96 -4.14
CA MET A 271 -15.10 -4.80 -5.16
C MET A 271 -14.05 -5.72 -4.53
N VAL A 272 -13.29 -5.23 -3.53
CA VAL A 272 -12.35 -6.05 -2.76
C VAL A 272 -13.12 -7.12 -1.96
N ASP A 273 -14.24 -6.76 -1.32
CA ASP A 273 -15.07 -7.69 -0.55
C ASP A 273 -15.60 -8.85 -1.40
N THR A 274 -16.03 -8.58 -2.65
CA THR A 274 -16.49 -9.66 -3.56
C THR A 274 -15.37 -10.60 -4.02
N TRP A 275 -14.10 -10.18 -3.95
CA TRP A 275 -12.93 -11.03 -4.23
C TRP A 275 -12.35 -11.69 -2.97
N CYS A 276 -12.75 -11.26 -1.77
CA CYS A 276 -12.20 -11.69 -0.48
C CYS A 276 -13.03 -12.79 0.21
N LEU A 277 -13.99 -13.41 -0.50
CA LEU A 277 -14.95 -14.36 0.08
C LEU A 277 -14.30 -15.66 0.60
N ASP A 278 -13.22 -16.14 -0.02
CA ASP A 278 -12.73 -17.51 0.23
C ASP A 278 -11.69 -17.66 1.35
N LYS A 279 -10.89 -16.62 1.68
CA LYS A 279 -9.79 -16.74 2.68
C LYS A 279 -9.49 -15.43 3.41
N LYS A 280 -10.16 -15.18 4.55
CA LYS A 280 -9.81 -14.09 5.48
C LYS A 280 -8.79 -14.55 6.52
N LEU A 281 -7.53 -14.75 6.10
CA LEU A 281 -6.44 -15.18 6.99
C LEU A 281 -5.81 -14.04 7.80
N VAL A 282 -5.71 -12.84 7.20
CA VAL A 282 -5.14 -11.65 7.85
C VAL A 282 -6.30 -10.70 8.24
N PRO A 283 -6.31 -10.12 9.45
CA PRO A 283 -7.39 -9.25 9.92
C PRO A 283 -7.29 -7.83 9.30
N LEU A 284 -7.53 -7.74 7.99
CA LEU A 284 -7.65 -6.49 7.23
C LEU A 284 -9.10 -6.23 6.85
N PHE A 285 -9.41 -4.98 6.50
CA PHE A 285 -10.73 -4.49 6.08
C PHE A 285 -11.83 -4.56 7.15
N GLN A 286 -11.49 -4.94 8.39
CA GLN A 286 -12.42 -5.03 9.52
C GLN A 286 -12.74 -3.66 10.16
N GLU A 287 -11.97 -2.61 9.85
CA GLU A 287 -11.97 -1.34 10.58
C GLU A 287 -12.27 -0.12 9.70
N GLU A 288 -12.86 0.92 10.31
CA GLU A 288 -13.09 2.21 9.69
C GLU A 288 -11.85 3.12 9.74
N ASP A 289 -10.77 2.72 9.07
CA ASP A 289 -9.59 3.58 8.87
C ASP A 289 -9.95 4.75 7.93
N HIS A 290 -10.43 5.86 8.51
CA HIS A 290 -10.81 7.07 7.77
C HIS A 290 -9.65 7.65 6.94
N GLN A 291 -8.40 7.48 7.36
CA GLN A 291 -7.24 8.03 6.64
C GLN A 291 -6.94 7.25 5.36
N GLN A 292 -6.94 5.91 5.45
CA GLN A 292 -6.79 5.06 4.26
C GLN A 292 -8.02 5.13 3.37
N ARG A 293 -9.23 5.17 3.94
CA ARG A 293 -10.49 5.37 3.19
C ARG A 293 -10.46 6.66 2.37
N ALA A 294 -10.01 7.78 2.94
CA ALA A 294 -9.87 9.04 2.19
C ALA A 294 -8.80 8.94 1.08
N LEU A 295 -7.67 8.28 1.35
CA LEU A 295 -6.60 8.09 0.36
C LEU A 295 -7.05 7.22 -0.82
N ILE A 296 -7.77 6.11 -0.57
CA ILE A 296 -8.36 5.24 -1.60
C ILE A 296 -9.25 6.06 -2.56
N GLY A 297 -10.18 6.84 -2.01
CA GLY A 297 -11.11 7.65 -2.80
C GLY A 297 -10.42 8.78 -3.58
N LEU A 298 -9.38 9.39 -3.01
CA LEU A 298 -8.56 10.41 -3.67
C LEU A 298 -7.72 9.82 -4.80
N THR A 299 -7.11 8.65 -4.61
CA THR A 299 -6.37 7.92 -5.66
C THR A 299 -7.28 7.57 -6.82
N VAL A 300 -8.51 7.11 -6.56
CA VAL A 300 -9.53 6.89 -7.60
C VAL A 300 -9.85 8.19 -8.34
N ASP A 301 -10.06 9.30 -7.63
CA ASP A 301 -10.45 10.55 -8.26
C ASP A 301 -9.35 11.13 -9.17
N LYS A 302 -8.09 11.16 -8.68
CA LYS A 302 -6.95 11.68 -9.45
C LYS A 302 -6.54 10.77 -10.60
N LEU A 303 -6.62 9.46 -10.45
CA LEU A 303 -6.39 8.54 -11.57
C LEU A 303 -7.48 8.66 -12.64
N ARG A 304 -8.75 8.84 -12.25
CA ARG A 304 -9.86 9.14 -13.17
C ARG A 304 -9.64 10.46 -13.91
N GLU A 305 -9.22 11.52 -13.23
CA GLU A 305 -8.90 12.82 -13.82
C GLU A 305 -7.82 12.65 -14.91
N HIS A 306 -6.72 11.98 -14.57
CA HIS A 306 -5.60 11.71 -15.48
C HIS A 306 -6.01 10.90 -16.72
N LEU A 307 -6.71 9.78 -16.53
CA LEU A 307 -7.15 8.94 -17.64
C LEU A 307 -8.16 9.64 -18.55
N ASN A 308 -9.07 10.48 -18.02
CA ASN A 308 -9.96 11.25 -18.88
C ASN A 308 -9.22 12.34 -19.68
N ARG A 309 -8.15 12.91 -19.12
CA ARG A 309 -7.30 13.89 -19.81
C ARG A 309 -6.49 13.29 -20.95
N HIS A 310 -5.87 12.13 -20.74
CA HIS A 310 -4.98 11.50 -21.73
C HIS A 310 -5.67 10.47 -22.64
N LEU A 311 -6.82 9.90 -22.23
CA LEU A 311 -7.55 8.84 -22.95
C LEU A 311 -9.07 9.13 -23.10
N PRO A 312 -9.49 10.29 -23.65
CA PRO A 312 -10.90 10.67 -23.71
C PRO A 312 -11.81 9.68 -24.47
N ARG A 313 -11.26 8.94 -25.46
CA ARG A 313 -12.00 7.89 -26.19
C ARG A 313 -12.23 6.59 -25.40
N LEU A 314 -11.59 6.38 -24.25
CA LEU A 314 -11.85 5.21 -23.41
C LEU A 314 -13.32 5.19 -22.93
N GLY A 315 -13.89 6.38 -22.71
CA GLY A 315 -15.27 6.59 -22.32
C GLY A 315 -15.49 6.47 -20.81
N LYS A 316 -16.20 7.43 -20.22
CA LYS A 316 -16.33 7.62 -18.76
C LYS A 316 -16.61 6.32 -17.99
N LYS A 317 -17.63 5.54 -18.39
CA LYS A 317 -17.98 4.26 -17.75
C LYS A 317 -16.84 3.23 -17.72
N LYS A 318 -16.04 3.13 -18.80
CA LYS A 318 -14.89 2.20 -18.84
C LYS A 318 -13.75 2.73 -17.98
N THR A 319 -13.51 4.04 -18.01
CA THR A 319 -12.53 4.72 -17.14
C THR A 319 -12.86 4.49 -15.66
N ASP A 320 -14.11 4.75 -15.25
CA ASP A 320 -14.57 4.55 -13.86
C ASP A 320 -14.35 3.11 -13.39
N LEU A 321 -14.76 2.11 -14.19
CA LEU A 321 -14.57 0.70 -13.87
C LEU A 321 -13.09 0.30 -13.84
N LEU A 322 -12.27 0.82 -14.76
CA LEU A 322 -10.84 0.54 -14.82
C LEU A 322 -10.12 1.06 -13.57
N VAL A 323 -10.41 2.29 -13.17
CA VAL A 323 -9.79 2.94 -12.01
C VAL A 323 -10.19 2.26 -10.70
N VAL A 324 -11.48 1.93 -10.53
CA VAL A 324 -11.93 1.18 -9.36
C VAL A 324 -11.27 -0.21 -9.32
N LYS A 325 -11.18 -0.93 -10.46
CA LYS A 325 -10.46 -2.22 -10.52
C LYS A 325 -8.97 -2.06 -10.20
N TYR A 326 -8.32 -1.00 -10.66
CA TYR A 326 -6.90 -0.73 -10.41
C TYR A 326 -6.62 -0.57 -8.91
N VAL A 327 -7.36 0.32 -8.23
CA VAL A 327 -7.16 0.56 -6.80
C VAL A 327 -7.61 -0.65 -5.96
N ALA A 328 -8.69 -1.34 -6.34
CA ALA A 328 -9.09 -2.59 -5.69
C ALA A 328 -7.99 -3.66 -5.80
N LYS A 329 -7.38 -3.84 -6.99
CA LYS A 329 -6.32 -4.84 -7.18
C LYS A 329 -5.03 -4.47 -6.47
N LEU A 330 -4.72 -3.18 -6.33
CA LEU A 330 -3.60 -2.69 -5.52
C LEU A 330 -3.74 -3.13 -4.05
N LEU A 331 -4.93 -2.91 -3.46
CA LEU A 331 -5.22 -3.34 -2.08
C LEU A 331 -5.19 -4.87 -1.95
N GLU A 332 -5.67 -5.59 -2.97
CA GLU A 332 -5.64 -7.05 -3.01
C GLU A 332 -4.21 -7.61 -3.11
N LEU A 333 -3.31 -7.00 -3.89
CA LEU A 333 -1.89 -7.38 -3.96
C LEU A 333 -1.21 -7.20 -2.60
N ILE A 334 -1.50 -6.11 -1.89
CA ILE A 334 -0.95 -5.87 -0.53
C ILE A 334 -1.49 -6.92 0.46
N ARG A 335 -2.79 -7.25 0.40
CA ARG A 335 -3.37 -8.37 1.17
C ARG A 335 -2.68 -9.70 0.83
N HIS A 336 -2.48 -10.00 -0.45
CA HIS A 336 -1.89 -11.26 -0.89
C HIS A 336 -0.42 -11.42 -0.48
N MET A 337 0.36 -10.32 -0.55
CA MET A 337 1.71 -10.27 0.02
C MET A 337 1.69 -10.66 1.50
N LEU A 338 0.82 -10.03 2.30
CA LEU A 338 0.73 -10.31 3.73
C LEU A 338 0.24 -11.74 4.05
N GLU A 339 -0.75 -12.25 3.32
CA GLU A 339 -1.24 -13.63 3.48
C GLU A 339 -0.15 -14.67 3.19
N SER A 340 0.67 -14.42 2.17
CA SER A 340 1.81 -15.28 1.84
C SER A 340 2.84 -15.29 2.97
N VAL A 341 3.15 -14.14 3.58
CA VAL A 341 4.04 -14.09 4.75
C VAL A 341 3.41 -14.74 5.97
N TRP A 342 2.11 -14.54 6.19
CA TRP A 342 1.36 -15.14 7.30
C TRP A 342 1.42 -16.67 7.27
N LEU A 343 1.26 -17.24 6.07
CA LEU A 343 1.39 -18.68 5.80
C LEU A 343 2.84 -19.17 5.94
N LYS A 344 3.83 -18.44 5.38
CA LYS A 344 5.27 -18.75 5.51
C LYS A 344 5.71 -18.78 6.98
N SER A 345 5.27 -17.79 7.76
CA SER A 345 5.51 -17.66 9.20
C SER A 345 4.63 -18.57 10.07
N LYS A 346 3.69 -19.33 9.48
CA LYS A 346 2.76 -20.24 10.16
C LYS A 346 1.95 -19.58 11.29
N LEU A 347 1.55 -18.32 11.10
CA LEU A 347 0.73 -17.61 12.07
C LEU A 347 -0.72 -18.14 12.05
N GLY A 348 -1.30 -18.28 13.25
CA GLY A 348 -2.70 -18.72 13.42
C GLY A 348 -3.73 -17.67 12.96
N PRO A 349 -5.02 -18.04 12.86
CA PRO A 349 -6.05 -17.14 12.33
C PRO A 349 -6.43 -15.98 13.25
N HIS A 350 -6.46 -16.19 14.58
CA HIS A 350 -6.79 -15.21 15.62
C HIS A 350 -6.19 -15.69 16.97
N VAL A 351 -5.82 -14.89 17.98
CA VAL A 351 -5.83 -13.43 18.17
C VAL A 351 -4.44 -12.97 18.66
N LEU A 352 -3.93 -11.82 18.20
CA LEU A 352 -2.68 -11.20 18.67
C LEU A 352 -2.88 -10.48 20.02
N CYS A 353 -3.03 -11.22 21.13
CA CYS A 353 -3.24 -10.66 22.48
C CYS A 353 -2.10 -9.70 22.88
N LEU A 354 -2.41 -8.46 23.32
CA LEU A 354 -1.35 -7.47 23.60
C LEU A 354 -0.46 -7.83 24.80
N MET A 355 -0.92 -8.70 25.69
CA MET A 355 -0.22 -9.11 26.92
C MET A 355 0.93 -10.12 26.71
N GLN A 356 1.12 -10.65 25.50
CA GLN A 356 2.17 -11.64 25.22
C GLN A 356 3.27 -11.03 24.33
N GLN A 357 4.52 -11.37 24.61
CA GLN A 357 5.66 -10.98 23.78
C GLN A 357 5.56 -11.62 22.38
N GLY A 358 6.00 -10.88 21.37
CA GLY A 358 6.04 -11.31 19.97
C GLY A 358 7.07 -12.42 19.74
N SER A 359 6.66 -13.44 18.98
CA SER A 359 7.53 -14.52 18.51
C SER A 359 8.42 -14.08 17.34
N PRO A 360 9.50 -14.82 17.01
CA PRO A 360 10.35 -14.52 15.85
C PRO A 360 9.58 -14.51 14.52
N ALA A 361 8.53 -15.32 14.41
CA ALA A 361 7.64 -15.36 13.24
C ALA A 361 6.86 -14.04 13.05
N GLU A 362 6.39 -13.45 14.16
CA GLU A 362 5.71 -12.15 14.17
C GLU A 362 6.68 -11.00 13.91
N TRP A 363 7.92 -11.11 14.39
CA TRP A 363 8.99 -10.15 14.08
C TRP A 363 9.27 -10.09 12.57
N SER A 364 9.35 -11.24 11.89
CA SER A 364 9.49 -11.28 10.42
C SER A 364 8.29 -10.62 9.69
N VAL A 365 7.06 -10.82 10.17
CA VAL A 365 5.87 -10.16 9.60
C VAL A 365 5.91 -8.65 9.86
N LEU A 366 6.25 -8.20 11.07
CA LEU A 366 6.41 -6.78 11.41
C LEU A 366 7.40 -6.10 10.48
N HIS A 367 8.58 -6.69 10.27
CA HIS A 367 9.61 -6.12 9.41
C HIS A 367 9.18 -6.04 7.95
N PHE A 368 8.49 -7.05 7.44
CA PHE A 368 7.95 -7.01 6.08
C PHE A 368 6.80 -5.98 5.93
N MET A 369 5.97 -5.81 6.96
CA MET A 369 4.97 -4.74 7.00
C MET A 369 5.62 -3.35 7.04
N LEU A 370 6.67 -3.12 7.85
CA LEU A 370 7.39 -1.86 7.87
C LEU A 370 7.97 -1.52 6.49
N ARG A 371 8.52 -2.51 5.78
CA ARG A 371 8.98 -2.33 4.39
C ARG A 371 7.86 -1.97 3.43
N ILE A 372 6.74 -2.72 3.41
CA ILE A 372 5.58 -2.37 2.57
C ILE A 372 5.08 -0.95 2.88
N LEU A 373 5.06 -0.55 4.15
CA LEU A 373 4.67 0.80 4.56
C LEU A 373 5.63 1.87 3.99
N GLU A 374 6.94 1.65 4.05
CA GLU A 374 7.94 2.56 3.47
C GLU A 374 7.79 2.65 1.94
N SER A 375 7.72 1.49 1.28
CA SER A 375 7.54 1.36 -0.18
C SER A 375 6.26 2.04 -0.66
N THR A 376 5.13 1.85 0.02
CA THR A 376 3.85 2.48 -0.34
C THR A 376 3.82 3.98 -0.01
N ARG A 377 4.49 4.43 1.05
CA ARG A 377 4.67 5.88 1.34
C ARG A 377 5.44 6.59 0.22
N GLY A 378 6.51 5.98 -0.29
CA GLY A 378 7.32 6.55 -1.38
C GLY A 378 6.53 6.83 -2.68
N LEU A 379 5.46 6.06 -2.92
CA LEU A 379 4.54 6.23 -4.06
C LEU A 379 3.14 6.70 -3.65
N SER A 380 2.95 7.21 -2.42
CA SER A 380 1.64 7.65 -1.89
C SER A 380 0.47 6.67 -2.12
N LEU A 381 0.74 5.37 -2.15
CA LEU A 381 -0.25 4.33 -2.45
C LEU A 381 -1.14 4.06 -1.22
N PRO A 382 -2.45 3.82 -1.40
CA PRO A 382 -3.31 3.45 -0.30
C PRO A 382 -2.99 2.05 0.23
N LEU A 383 -3.06 1.89 1.55
CA LEU A 383 -2.98 0.60 2.24
C LEU A 383 -4.39 0.07 2.55
N PRO A 384 -4.56 -1.25 2.70
CA PRO A 384 -5.79 -1.84 3.25
C PRO A 384 -6.20 -1.18 4.59
N PRO A 385 -7.49 -0.85 4.80
CA PRO A 385 -7.99 -0.47 6.13
C PRO A 385 -7.66 -1.54 7.18
N GLY A 386 -7.28 -1.11 8.39
CA GLY A 386 -6.79 -2.01 9.46
C GLY A 386 -5.29 -2.32 9.40
N TYR A 387 -4.58 -1.96 8.32
CA TYR A 387 -3.14 -2.20 8.18
C TYR A 387 -2.32 -1.52 9.30
N HIS A 388 -2.61 -0.25 9.62
CA HIS A 388 -1.88 0.49 10.67
C HIS A 388 -2.17 -0.05 12.07
N THR A 389 -3.39 -0.53 12.30
CA THR A 389 -3.77 -1.21 13.54
C THR A 389 -2.98 -2.51 13.71
N LEU A 390 -3.00 -3.39 12.69
CA LEU A 390 -2.26 -4.64 12.69
C LEU A 390 -0.74 -4.42 12.86
N LEU A 391 -0.18 -3.42 12.17
CA LEU A 391 1.21 -3.01 12.31
C LEU A 391 1.52 -2.57 13.75
N SER A 392 0.65 -1.77 14.37
CA SER A 392 0.82 -1.28 15.74
C SER A 392 0.72 -2.41 16.76
N VAL A 393 -0.20 -3.37 16.56
CA VAL A 393 -0.34 -4.60 17.36
C VAL A 393 0.92 -5.46 17.29
N PHE A 394 1.54 -5.63 16.11
CA PHE A 394 2.81 -6.32 16.03
C PHE A 394 3.95 -5.52 16.66
N ALA A 395 3.99 -4.21 16.45
CA ALA A 395 5.05 -3.34 16.95
C ALA A 395 5.12 -3.32 18.49
N ILE A 396 3.98 -3.22 19.20
CA ILE A 396 3.96 -3.27 20.67
C ILE A 396 4.38 -4.64 21.22
N ARG A 397 4.05 -5.74 20.51
CA ARG A 397 4.45 -7.10 20.90
C ARG A 397 5.94 -7.39 20.66
N CYS A 398 6.49 -6.87 19.57
CA CYS A 398 7.83 -7.24 19.08
C CYS A 398 8.94 -6.23 19.40
N LEU A 399 8.61 -4.98 19.74
CA LEU A 399 9.57 -3.91 20.03
C LEU A 399 9.55 -3.55 21.53
N PRO A 400 10.69 -3.16 22.12
CA PRO A 400 10.70 -2.52 23.43
C PRO A 400 9.84 -1.25 23.46
N HIS A 401 9.18 -0.96 24.59
CA HIS A 401 8.27 0.19 24.73
C HIS A 401 8.90 1.52 24.30
N HIS A 402 10.19 1.76 24.59
CA HIS A 402 10.88 2.97 24.18
C HIS A 402 11.03 3.08 22.65
N THR A 403 11.35 1.97 21.97
CA THR A 403 11.46 1.92 20.50
C THR A 403 10.09 2.08 19.85
N PHE A 404 9.06 1.43 20.40
CA PHE A 404 7.67 1.58 19.97
C PHE A 404 7.20 3.05 20.03
N LEU A 405 7.45 3.74 21.15
CA LEU A 405 7.13 5.16 21.30
C LEU A 405 7.94 6.04 20.34
N GLN A 406 9.23 5.76 20.13
CA GLN A 406 10.03 6.45 19.11
C GLN A 406 9.45 6.29 17.70
N TYR A 407 8.97 5.09 17.34
CA TYR A 407 8.35 4.84 16.03
C TYR A 407 7.04 5.62 15.84
N ILE A 408 6.29 5.88 16.93
CA ILE A 408 5.13 6.78 16.92
C ILE A 408 5.60 8.24 16.75
N ASP A 409 6.58 8.68 17.54
CA ASP A 409 7.08 10.07 17.54
C ASP A 409 7.67 10.49 16.18
N HIS A 410 8.32 9.57 15.47
CA HIS A 410 8.83 9.80 14.10
C HIS A 410 7.76 9.56 13.01
N GLY A 411 6.53 9.20 13.38
CA GLY A 411 5.42 8.99 12.45
C GLY A 411 5.52 7.73 11.58
N PHE A 412 6.35 6.74 11.95
CA PHE A 412 6.34 5.42 11.32
C PHE A 412 5.05 4.67 11.70
N LEU A 413 4.73 4.59 12.98
CA LEU A 413 3.48 4.01 13.46
C LEU A 413 2.38 5.07 13.54
N GLN A 414 1.21 4.77 12.97
CA GLN A 414 0.03 5.63 13.02
C GLN A 414 -0.98 5.02 13.99
N LEU A 415 -1.18 5.70 15.13
CA LEU A 415 -2.16 5.28 16.13
C LEU A 415 -3.58 5.46 15.57
N THR A 416 -4.31 4.34 15.46
CA THR A 416 -5.72 4.29 15.07
C THR A 416 -6.61 4.24 16.31
N GLU A 417 -7.85 4.71 16.20
CA GLU A 417 -8.82 4.64 17.30
C GLU A 417 -9.03 3.19 17.74
N THR A 418 -9.21 2.25 16.80
CA THR A 418 -9.37 0.81 17.09
C THR A 418 -8.16 0.19 17.80
N PHE A 419 -6.93 0.51 17.38
CA PHE A 419 -5.73 0.02 18.08
C PHE A 419 -5.70 0.48 19.53
N VAL A 420 -5.96 1.77 19.76
CA VAL A 420 -5.79 2.36 21.08
C VAL A 420 -6.96 2.01 22.00
N SER A 421 -8.21 1.95 21.51
CA SER A 421 -9.34 1.38 22.26
C SER A 421 -9.02 -0.05 22.73
N ARG A 422 -8.48 -0.88 21.83
CA ARG A 422 -8.06 -2.24 22.15
C ARG A 422 -6.88 -2.28 23.13
N LEU A 423 -5.97 -1.31 23.08
CA LEU A 423 -4.87 -1.17 24.03
C LEU A 423 -5.36 -0.80 25.45
N MET A 424 -6.45 -0.04 25.56
CA MET A 424 -7.05 0.26 26.86
C MET A 424 -7.76 -0.94 27.47
N THR A 425 -8.34 -1.83 26.65
CA THR A 425 -9.06 -3.04 27.11
C THR A 425 -8.17 -4.27 27.33
N ASP A 426 -7.19 -4.52 26.45
CA ASP A 426 -6.40 -5.75 26.46
C ASP A 426 -5.25 -5.70 27.48
N LEU A 427 -4.74 -4.51 27.84
CA LEU A 427 -3.66 -4.33 28.82
C LEU A 427 -4.22 -4.08 30.22
N ASP A 428 -3.56 -4.66 31.24
CA ASP A 428 -3.86 -4.34 32.65
C ASP A 428 -3.41 -2.92 33.05
N ASN A 429 -3.67 -2.55 34.30
CA ASN A 429 -3.25 -1.30 34.92
C ASN A 429 -2.02 -1.52 35.85
N SER A 430 -1.08 -2.39 35.47
CA SER A 430 0.22 -2.47 36.16
C SER A 430 1.07 -1.22 35.88
N ASP A 431 1.94 -0.80 36.81
CA ASP A 431 2.76 0.43 36.70
C ASP A 431 3.42 0.64 35.32
N ALA A 432 3.91 -0.45 34.73
CA ALA A 432 4.57 -0.44 33.42
C ALA A 432 3.59 -0.20 32.26
N ASN A 433 2.40 -0.82 32.32
CA ASN A 433 1.35 -0.67 31.32
C ASN A 433 0.58 0.65 31.49
N GLU A 434 0.35 1.12 32.71
CA GLU A 434 -0.21 2.44 33.01
C GLU A 434 0.70 3.55 32.44
N SER A 435 2.01 3.46 32.69
CA SER A 435 3.02 4.36 32.12
C SER A 435 3.01 4.36 30.59
N LEU A 436 2.81 3.19 29.96
CA LEU A 436 2.66 3.07 28.50
C LEU A 436 1.34 3.69 28.01
N LYS A 437 0.20 3.38 28.65
CA LYS A 437 -1.12 3.95 28.33
C LYS A 437 -1.07 5.48 28.38
N PHE A 438 -0.52 6.07 29.43
CA PHE A 438 -0.31 7.52 29.52
C PHE A 438 0.65 8.07 28.46
N SER A 439 1.73 7.35 28.15
CA SER A 439 2.67 7.74 27.11
C SER A 439 2.03 7.77 25.72
N ILE A 440 1.09 6.87 25.46
CA ILE A 440 0.30 6.81 24.22
C ILE A 440 -0.76 7.92 24.20
N LEU A 441 -1.54 8.09 25.28
CA LEU A 441 -2.57 9.15 25.38
C LEU A 441 -2.01 10.55 25.06
N LYS A 442 -0.84 10.89 25.64
CA LYS A 442 -0.13 12.16 25.39
C LYS A 442 0.25 12.42 23.93
N ARG A 443 0.22 11.39 23.07
CA ARG A 443 0.57 11.45 21.63
C ARG A 443 -0.67 11.45 20.72
N LEU A 444 -1.88 11.34 21.27
CA LEU A 444 -3.11 11.30 20.49
C LEU A 444 -3.59 12.71 20.09
N PRO A 445 -4.34 12.83 18.99
CA PRO A 445 -5.15 14.01 18.74
C PRO A 445 -6.23 14.17 19.82
N ARG A 446 -6.43 15.40 20.33
CA ARG A 446 -7.38 15.71 21.43
C ARG A 446 -8.79 15.08 21.28
N HIS A 447 -9.32 15.02 20.07
CA HIS A 447 -10.66 14.46 19.82
C HIS A 447 -10.73 12.92 19.98
N MET A 448 -9.59 12.25 19.81
CA MET A 448 -9.44 10.80 19.99
C MET A 448 -9.08 10.51 21.46
N GLU A 449 -8.19 11.31 22.04
CA GLU A 449 -7.84 11.30 23.47
C GLU A 449 -9.08 11.35 24.36
N GLN A 450 -10.01 12.29 24.12
CA GLN A 450 -11.24 12.42 24.90
C GLN A 450 -12.12 11.16 24.88
N ARG A 451 -12.39 10.59 23.69
CA ARG A 451 -13.22 9.39 23.56
C ARG A 451 -12.58 8.18 24.25
N ILE A 452 -11.28 8.00 24.03
CA ILE A 452 -10.52 6.84 24.53
C ILE A 452 -10.29 6.94 26.03
N CYS A 453 -10.07 8.14 26.57
CA CYS A 453 -9.99 8.33 28.01
C CYS A 453 -11.27 7.84 28.70
N HIS A 454 -12.44 8.10 28.13
CA HIS A 454 -13.71 7.62 28.69
C HIS A 454 -13.92 6.10 28.61
N MET A 455 -13.09 5.38 27.84
CA MET A 455 -13.11 3.90 27.77
C MET A 455 -12.15 3.24 28.77
N TRP A 456 -11.20 3.98 29.33
CA TRP A 456 -10.18 3.41 30.21
C TRP A 456 -10.66 3.46 31.66
N ASP A 457 -10.91 2.28 32.25
CA ASP A 457 -11.22 2.13 33.67
C ASP A 457 -10.00 2.49 34.53
N HIS A 458 -9.96 3.76 34.98
CA HIS A 458 -8.86 4.35 35.72
C HIS A 458 -9.33 5.63 36.47
N PRO A 459 -8.85 5.93 37.69
CA PRO A 459 -9.29 7.11 38.46
C PRO A 459 -9.09 8.46 37.75
N VAL A 460 -8.11 8.56 36.85
CA VAL A 460 -7.90 9.77 36.02
C VAL A 460 -9.02 9.94 34.99
N SER A 461 -9.49 8.85 34.39
CA SER A 461 -10.61 8.85 33.44
C SER A 461 -11.91 9.21 34.14
N SER A 462 -12.21 8.55 35.27
CA SER A 462 -13.40 8.86 36.08
C SER A 462 -13.42 10.34 36.47
N ALA A 463 -12.30 10.89 36.93
CA ALA A 463 -12.20 12.30 37.27
C ALA A 463 -12.31 13.25 36.06
N SER A 464 -11.89 12.84 34.87
CA SER A 464 -12.13 13.61 33.64
C SER A 464 -13.63 13.64 33.32
N ILE A 465 -14.28 12.47 33.34
CA ILE A 465 -15.72 12.32 33.13
C ILE A 465 -16.50 13.17 34.14
N SER A 466 -16.20 13.07 35.44
CA SER A 466 -16.86 13.86 36.49
C SER A 466 -16.72 15.37 36.28
N ARG A 467 -15.55 15.84 35.81
CA ARG A 467 -15.31 17.27 35.56
C ARG A 467 -16.07 17.77 34.33
N ASP A 468 -16.05 17.02 33.24
CA ASP A 468 -16.80 17.37 32.02
C ASP A 468 -18.32 17.24 32.24
N TYR A 469 -18.76 16.30 33.08
CA TYR A 469 -20.14 16.19 33.56
C TYR A 469 -20.59 17.44 34.29
N VAL A 470 -19.91 17.79 35.40
CA VAL A 470 -20.22 18.97 36.22
C VAL A 470 -20.18 20.24 35.38
N LYS A 471 -19.18 20.39 34.52
CA LYS A 471 -19.07 21.54 33.60
C LYS A 471 -20.26 21.63 32.67
N THR A 472 -20.64 20.54 31.99
CA THR A 472 -21.77 20.53 31.04
C THR A 472 -23.10 20.84 31.73
N LEU A 473 -23.30 20.27 32.92
CA LEU A 473 -24.50 20.47 33.74
C LEU A 473 -24.60 21.92 34.26
N LEU A 474 -23.50 22.51 34.75
CA LEU A 474 -23.46 23.92 35.17
C LEU A 474 -23.59 24.89 33.98
N GLU A 475 -23.02 24.58 32.82
CA GLU A 475 -23.20 25.37 31.60
C GLU A 475 -24.64 25.34 31.07
N LYS A 476 -25.34 24.20 31.18
CA LYS A 476 -26.79 24.11 30.92
C LYS A 476 -27.57 24.97 31.91
N HIS A 477 -27.31 24.82 33.21
CA HIS A 477 -27.97 25.57 34.28
C HIS A 477 -27.82 27.10 34.11
N ASN A 478 -26.63 27.59 33.77
CA ASN A 478 -26.38 29.02 33.55
C ASN A 478 -27.11 29.60 32.33
N LYS A 479 -27.47 28.76 31.34
CA LYS A 479 -28.31 29.15 30.20
C LYS A 479 -29.80 29.16 30.58
N SER A 480 -30.25 28.22 31.43
CA SER A 480 -31.59 28.18 32.01
C SER A 480 -31.69 28.99 33.31
N LYS A 481 -31.62 30.32 33.22
CA LYS A 481 -31.80 31.21 34.39
C LYS A 481 -33.17 30.97 35.04
N GLY A 482 -33.17 30.43 36.27
CA GLY A 482 -34.34 30.46 37.15
C GLY A 482 -34.82 29.11 37.69
N PHE A 483 -33.93 28.30 38.26
CA PHE A 483 -34.34 27.16 39.10
C PHE A 483 -33.90 27.38 40.55
N HIS A 484 -34.87 27.49 41.46
CA HIS A 484 -34.59 27.47 42.90
C HIS A 484 -34.19 26.05 43.33
N PHE A 485 -33.18 25.95 44.19
CA PHE A 485 -32.84 24.69 44.87
C PHE A 485 -34.02 24.27 45.75
N THR A 486 -34.51 23.07 45.48
CA THR A 486 -35.69 22.51 46.14
C THR A 486 -35.18 21.62 47.26
N GLY A 487 -34.82 22.24 48.38
CA GLY A 487 -34.25 21.59 49.56
C GLY A 487 -35.19 20.57 50.21
N ARG A 488 -35.42 19.43 49.56
CA ARG A 488 -35.96 18.22 50.18
C ARG A 488 -34.80 17.39 50.68
N ASP A 489 -34.56 17.46 51.98
CA ASP A 489 -33.71 16.48 52.65
C ASP A 489 -34.39 15.10 52.59
N LYS A 490 -33.82 14.18 51.82
CA LYS A 490 -34.13 12.75 51.96
C LYS A 490 -33.44 12.26 53.25
N PRO A 491 -34.18 11.72 54.23
CA PRO A 491 -33.56 11.21 55.46
C PRO A 491 -32.76 9.94 55.12
N GLY A 492 -31.44 9.99 55.27
CA GLY A 492 -30.57 8.85 55.00
C GLY A 492 -29.09 9.16 54.76
N PHE A 493 -28.73 10.40 54.39
CA PHE A 493 -27.32 10.77 54.18
C PHE A 493 -26.55 10.83 55.51
N ARG A 494 -25.46 10.06 55.59
CA ARG A 494 -24.44 10.19 56.65
C ARG A 494 -23.50 11.36 56.32
N PRO A 495 -22.96 12.08 57.32
CA PRO A 495 -22.13 13.25 57.08
C PRO A 495 -20.67 12.86 56.80
N GLU A 496 -20.37 12.52 55.55
CA GLU A 496 -19.01 12.36 55.05
C GLU A 496 -18.71 13.52 54.07
N PHE A 497 -17.76 14.39 54.44
CA PHE A 497 -17.33 15.60 53.71
C PHE A 497 -18.43 16.60 53.28
N LEU A 498 -18.91 17.41 54.26
CA LEU A 498 -19.87 18.52 54.08
C LEU A 498 -19.80 19.34 52.77
N PRO A 499 -18.63 19.82 52.29
CA PRO A 499 -18.57 20.59 51.04
C PRO A 499 -18.91 19.75 49.80
N LEU A 500 -18.54 18.47 49.81
CA LEU A 500 -18.81 17.53 48.73
C LEU A 500 -20.27 17.09 48.74
N THR A 501 -20.83 16.77 49.91
CA THR A 501 -22.26 16.43 50.05
C THR A 501 -23.17 17.56 49.56
N TYR A 502 -22.77 18.83 49.81
CA TYR A 502 -23.49 20.00 49.31
C TYR A 502 -23.41 20.11 47.78
N LEU A 503 -22.24 19.86 47.18
CA LEU A 503 -22.07 19.83 45.72
C LEU A 503 -22.87 18.69 45.08
N ALA A 504 -22.81 17.47 45.62
CA ALA A 504 -23.57 16.32 45.14
C ALA A 504 -25.09 16.60 45.16
N LYS A 505 -25.60 17.14 46.28
CA LYS A 505 -27.00 17.57 46.39
C LYS A 505 -27.37 18.66 45.38
N MET A 506 -26.48 19.62 45.12
CA MET A 506 -26.67 20.67 44.11
C MET A 506 -26.80 20.09 42.69
N LEU A 507 -25.95 19.11 42.34
CA LEU A 507 -25.96 18.43 41.05
C LEU A 507 -27.24 17.60 40.87
N SER A 508 -27.62 16.79 41.87
CA SER A 508 -28.88 16.02 41.84
C SER A 508 -30.13 16.91 41.73
N ASP A 509 -30.13 18.09 42.35
CA ASP A 509 -31.23 19.05 42.24
C ASP A 509 -31.38 19.67 40.83
N ILE A 510 -30.32 19.62 40.01
CA ILE A 510 -30.30 20.08 38.61
C ILE A 510 -30.64 18.91 37.67
N GLU A 511 -30.13 17.71 37.91
CA GLU A 511 -30.53 16.46 37.22
C GLU A 511 -32.05 16.24 37.31
N ALA A 512 -32.65 16.44 38.48
CA ALA A 512 -34.09 16.32 38.69
C ALA A 512 -34.93 17.33 37.88
N LYS A 513 -34.31 18.31 37.22
CA LYS A 513 -34.95 19.40 36.46
C LYS A 513 -34.53 19.45 35.00
N ALA A 514 -33.54 18.67 34.57
CA ALA A 514 -33.04 18.63 33.19
C ALA A 514 -32.50 17.23 32.84
N SER A 515 -32.90 16.69 31.68
CA SER A 515 -32.40 15.39 31.19
C SER A 515 -30.87 15.31 31.23
N ASN A 516 -30.39 14.16 31.70
CA ASN A 516 -28.96 13.93 31.92
C ASN A 516 -28.24 14.08 30.55
N PRO A 517 -27.21 14.94 30.43
CA PRO A 517 -26.45 15.08 29.19
C PRO A 517 -25.82 13.76 28.67
N PHE A 518 -25.75 12.73 29.51
CA PHE A 518 -25.11 11.45 29.25
C PHE A 518 -26.09 10.27 29.38
N GLU A 519 -27.38 10.42 29.03
CA GLU A 519 -28.36 9.31 29.00
C GLU A 519 -27.91 8.10 28.15
N GLU A 520 -26.98 8.27 27.19
CA GLU A 520 -26.37 7.20 26.39
C GLU A 520 -25.19 6.47 27.10
N GLN A 521 -24.71 6.98 28.24
CA GLN A 521 -23.63 6.41 29.05
C GLN A 521 -24.17 6.13 30.46
N GLU A 522 -24.81 4.97 30.64
CA GLU A 522 -25.74 4.61 31.73
C GLU A 522 -25.25 4.75 33.20
N ASN A 523 -24.00 5.17 33.45
CA ASN A 523 -23.35 5.15 34.77
C ASN A 523 -22.88 6.52 35.31
N VAL A 524 -23.17 7.65 34.64
CA VAL A 524 -22.66 8.98 35.07
C VAL A 524 -23.77 9.85 35.68
N ASP A 525 -23.76 9.98 37.01
CA ASP A 525 -24.66 10.81 37.82
C ASP A 525 -23.91 11.59 38.93
N ALA A 526 -24.64 12.39 39.74
CA ALA A 526 -24.08 13.11 40.87
C ALA A 526 -23.39 12.22 41.93
N ARG A 527 -23.77 10.94 42.06
CA ARG A 527 -23.14 10.00 42.99
C ARG A 527 -21.80 9.54 42.47
N PHE A 528 -21.70 9.23 41.18
CA PHE A 528 -20.44 8.93 40.51
C PHE A 528 -19.42 10.08 40.68
N VAL A 529 -19.89 11.34 40.65
CA VAL A 529 -19.05 12.53 40.95
C VAL A 529 -18.59 12.56 42.42
N GLU A 530 -19.48 12.26 43.37
CA GLU A 530 -19.18 12.19 44.80
C GLU A 530 -18.17 11.06 45.12
N GLU A 531 -18.42 9.85 44.64
CA GLU A 531 -17.57 8.68 44.80
C GLU A 531 -16.17 8.91 44.19
N THR A 532 -16.10 9.45 42.97
CA THR A 532 -14.83 9.78 42.31
C THR A 532 -14.04 10.83 43.10
N ALA A 533 -14.69 11.87 43.62
CA ALA A 533 -14.03 12.91 44.41
C ALA A 533 -13.51 12.39 45.76
N LEU A 534 -14.25 11.48 46.42
CA LEU A 534 -13.78 10.79 47.63
C LEU A 534 -12.57 9.91 47.32
N MET A 535 -12.62 9.10 46.25
CA MET A 535 -11.51 8.24 45.83
C MET A 535 -10.24 9.05 45.52
N GLN A 536 -10.34 10.16 44.77
CA GLN A 536 -9.20 11.07 44.54
C GLN A 536 -8.62 11.64 45.85
N THR A 537 -9.47 11.92 46.83
CA THR A 537 -9.02 12.43 48.13
C THR A 537 -8.28 11.35 48.93
N LEU A 538 -8.75 10.09 48.90
CA LEU A 538 -8.09 8.95 49.54
C LEU A 538 -6.72 8.61 48.93
N ILE A 539 -6.62 8.68 47.59
CA ILE A 539 -5.35 8.54 46.85
C ILE A 539 -4.35 9.62 47.30
N LEU A 540 -4.76 10.90 47.34
CA LEU A 540 -3.91 12.01 47.79
C LEU A 540 -3.50 11.93 49.26
N LEU A 541 -4.32 11.29 50.10
CA LEU A 541 -4.02 11.00 51.51
C LEU A 541 -3.19 9.71 51.70
N GLY A 542 -2.76 9.05 50.62
CA GLY A 542 -1.94 7.83 50.68
C GLY A 542 -2.62 6.67 51.41
N SER A 543 -3.95 6.65 51.42
CA SER A 543 -4.76 5.73 52.24
C SER A 543 -5.24 4.47 51.49
N GLU A 544 -4.84 4.30 50.23
CA GLU A 544 -5.07 3.04 49.50
C GLU A 544 -4.06 1.98 49.93
N THR A 545 -4.56 0.91 50.56
CA THR A 545 -3.82 -0.34 50.68
C THR A 545 -3.68 -0.99 49.31
N LYS A 546 -2.45 -1.41 49.00
CA LYS A 546 -2.04 -2.15 47.78
C LYS A 546 -2.98 -3.27 47.34
#